data_AF-A0A7C3X5F0-F1
#
_entry.id   AF-A0A7C3X5F0-F1
#
_cell.length_a   1.000
_cell.length_b   1.000
_cell.length_c   1.000
_cell.angle_alpha   90.00
_cell.angle_beta   90.00
_cell.angle_gamma   90.00
#
_symmetry.space_group_name_H-M   'P 1'
#
loop_
_entity.id
_entity.type
_entity.pdbx_description
1 polymer ?
#
loop_
_entity_poly.entity_id
_entity_poly.type
_entity_poly.pdbx_seq_one_letter_code
_entity_poly.pdbx_strand_id
1 'polypeptide(L)'
;MACRPAALAASWAKLSIASISARLYSIGRAFYSLMAADQDKTTFVRLQPKGRRVALGLALTIAGLFCGLFVVQWLGIDVGIWFGPCGFQQRYGLPCPTCGMTTATLAFARGKVIRAILIQPAAGLICLGLMVTGLVSAGCALTGRIPRRLLKARYLARARYLVSALVIWILAVWLIRLLAIWA
;
A
#
# COMPACT_ATOMS: atom_id res chain seq x y z
N MET A 1 -44.87 6.12 -13.70
CA MET A 1 -43.94 6.06 -12.54
C MET A 1 -43.17 4.75 -12.59
N ALA A 2 -41.88 4.60 -12.33
CA ALA A 2 -40.72 5.46 -12.27
C ALA A 2 -39.52 4.48 -12.24
N CYS A 3 -38.66 4.45 -13.27
CA CYS A 3 -37.45 3.62 -13.28
C CYS A 3 -36.29 4.39 -13.94
N ARG A 4 -35.53 5.14 -13.13
CA ARG A 4 -34.21 5.69 -13.47
C ARG A 4 -33.26 5.72 -12.24
N PRO A 5 -32.79 4.57 -11.71
CA PRO A 5 -31.76 4.57 -10.65
C PRO A 5 -30.30 4.47 -11.17
N ALA A 6 -30.06 4.11 -12.43
CA ALA A 6 -28.70 3.79 -12.90
C ALA A 6 -27.79 5.01 -13.15
N ALA A 7 -28.34 6.17 -13.51
CA ALA A 7 -27.54 7.34 -13.90
C ALA A 7 -26.94 8.10 -12.71
N LEU A 8 -27.54 8.01 -11.53
CA LEU A 8 -27.09 8.74 -10.34
C LEU A 8 -25.91 8.03 -9.65
N ALA A 9 -25.89 6.70 -9.57
CA ALA A 9 -24.79 5.96 -8.91
C ALA A 9 -23.41 6.19 -9.57
N ALA A 10 -23.37 6.41 -10.88
CA ALA A 10 -22.13 6.64 -11.62
C ALA A 10 -21.48 8.01 -11.34
N SER A 11 -22.23 9.03 -10.91
CA SER A 11 -21.66 10.36 -10.62
C SER A 11 -21.05 10.41 -9.21
N TRP A 12 -21.66 9.75 -8.22
CA TRP A 12 -21.12 9.65 -6.85
C TRP A 12 -19.83 8.83 -6.78
N ALA A 13 -19.70 7.77 -7.58
CA ALA A 13 -18.46 6.99 -7.68
C ALA A 13 -17.31 7.83 -8.26
N LYS A 14 -17.58 8.67 -9.26
CA LYS A 14 -16.57 9.57 -9.87
C LYS A 14 -16.13 10.68 -8.92
N LEU A 15 -17.05 11.26 -8.13
CA LEU A 15 -16.70 12.28 -7.13
C LEU A 15 -15.91 11.73 -5.93
N SER A 16 -16.18 10.48 -5.51
CA SER A 16 -15.44 9.85 -4.39
C SER A 16 -14.01 9.49 -4.79
N ILE A 17 -13.81 8.91 -5.98
CA ILE A 17 -12.46 8.52 -6.43
C ILE A 17 -11.59 9.77 -6.71
N ALA A 18 -12.17 10.82 -7.31
CA ALA A 18 -11.45 12.06 -7.58
C ALA A 18 -11.03 12.77 -6.28
N SER A 19 -11.92 12.84 -5.27
CA SER A 19 -11.62 13.50 -3.99
C SER A 19 -10.62 12.71 -3.12
N ILE A 20 -10.70 11.37 -3.13
CA ILE A 20 -9.74 10.50 -2.43
C ILE A 20 -8.36 10.63 -3.09
N SER A 21 -8.29 10.62 -4.42
CA SER A 21 -7.02 10.81 -5.13
C SER A 21 -6.43 12.21 -4.90
N ALA A 22 -7.27 13.25 -4.83
CA ALA A 22 -6.83 14.62 -4.55
C ALA A 22 -6.33 14.77 -3.10
N ARG A 23 -6.96 14.12 -2.11
CA ARG A 23 -6.51 14.11 -0.71
C ARG A 23 -5.23 13.31 -0.51
N LEU A 24 -5.10 12.14 -1.15
CA LEU A 24 -3.84 11.39 -1.15
C LEU A 24 -2.72 12.17 -1.84
N TYR A 25 -3.06 12.89 -2.91
CA TYR A 25 -2.13 13.78 -3.61
C TYR A 25 -1.77 15.02 -2.77
N SER A 26 -2.71 15.59 -2.02
CA SER A 26 -2.45 16.74 -1.14
C SER A 26 -1.65 16.33 0.10
N ILE A 27 -1.91 15.15 0.68
CA ILE A 27 -1.14 14.59 1.79
C ILE A 27 0.28 14.25 1.31
N GLY A 28 0.42 13.61 0.15
CA GLY A 28 1.72 13.35 -0.47
C GLY A 28 2.46 14.66 -0.77
N ARG A 29 1.78 15.66 -1.34
CA ARG A 29 2.39 16.97 -1.65
C ARG A 29 2.73 17.78 -0.39
N ALA A 30 1.91 17.72 0.65
CA ALA A 30 2.15 18.36 1.95
C ALA A 30 3.33 17.69 2.69
N PHE A 31 3.42 16.36 2.60
CA PHE A 31 4.57 15.59 3.07
C PHE A 31 5.83 15.99 2.31
N TYR A 32 5.73 16.16 0.98
CA TYR A 32 6.82 16.65 0.14
C TYR A 32 7.21 18.11 0.42
N SER A 33 6.26 19.01 0.68
CA SER A 33 6.55 20.41 1.00
C SER A 33 7.14 20.57 2.39
N LEU A 34 6.79 19.68 3.34
CA LEU A 34 7.47 19.56 4.63
C LEU A 34 8.90 18.98 4.51
N MET A 35 9.19 18.25 3.43
CA MET A 35 10.51 17.68 3.14
C MET A 35 11.37 18.55 2.22
N ALA A 36 10.79 19.54 1.52
CA ALA A 36 11.50 20.41 0.60
C ALA A 36 12.27 21.51 1.36
N ALA A 37 13.43 21.13 1.89
CA ALA A 37 14.45 22.08 2.34
C ALA A 37 15.43 22.38 1.19
N ASP A 38 15.73 23.68 1.06
CA ASP A 38 16.85 24.37 0.40
C ASP A 38 17.57 23.66 -0.78
N GLN A 39 17.40 24.21 -1.98
CA GLN A 39 17.96 23.70 -3.25
C GLN A 39 19.43 24.14 -3.44
N ASP A 40 20.36 23.52 -2.72
CA ASP A 40 21.77 23.58 -3.10
C ASP A 40 22.10 22.53 -4.18
N LYS A 41 23.10 22.80 -5.03
CA LYS A 41 23.46 22.03 -6.24
C LYS A 41 24.02 20.62 -5.98
N THR A 42 24.01 20.13 -4.74
CA THR A 42 24.59 18.84 -4.36
C THR A 42 23.66 17.64 -4.70
N THR A 43 24.26 16.46 -4.86
CA THR A 43 23.57 15.20 -5.22
C THR A 43 22.60 14.71 -4.13
N PHE A 44 22.75 15.24 -2.91
CA PHE A 44 22.00 14.87 -1.72
C PHE A 44 21.39 16.12 -1.08
N VAL A 45 20.10 16.07 -0.78
CA VAL A 45 19.41 17.16 -0.09
C VAL A 45 19.51 16.90 1.42
N ARG A 46 19.99 17.88 2.18
CA ARG A 46 20.05 17.80 3.65
C ARG A 46 18.64 17.98 4.22
N LEU A 47 18.22 17.07 5.08
CA LEU A 47 16.86 17.08 5.62
C LEU A 47 16.73 18.03 6.81
N GLN A 48 15.69 18.87 6.84
CA GLN A 48 15.37 19.69 8.00
C GLN A 48 15.13 18.81 9.25
N PRO A 49 15.43 19.30 10.47
CA PRO A 49 15.21 18.56 11.71
C PRO A 49 13.74 18.17 11.95
N LYS A 50 12.78 18.87 11.34
CA LYS A 50 11.35 18.51 11.35
C LYS A 50 11.07 17.32 10.41
N GLY A 51 11.61 17.35 9.19
CA GLY A 51 11.49 16.25 8.22
C GLY A 51 12.14 14.94 8.72
N ARG A 52 13.25 15.05 9.47
CA ARG A 52 13.91 13.90 10.10
C ARG A 52 13.00 13.19 11.13
N ARG A 53 12.25 13.95 11.94
CA ARG A 53 11.30 13.38 12.91
C ARG A 53 10.14 12.67 12.23
N VAL A 54 9.63 13.24 11.13
CA VAL A 54 8.56 12.61 10.35
C VAL A 54 9.03 11.33 9.69
N ALA A 55 10.24 11.32 9.10
CA ALA A 55 10.83 10.12 8.51
C ALA A 55 11.09 9.03 9.55
N LEU A 56 11.58 9.40 10.73
CA LEU A 56 11.78 8.47 11.85
C LEU A 56 10.44 7.91 12.34
N GLY A 57 9.43 8.76 12.52
CA GLY A 57 8.09 8.33 12.92
C GLY A 57 7.51 7.32 11.93
N LEU A 58 7.59 7.60 10.62
CA LEU A 58 7.12 6.68 9.59
C LEU A 58 7.88 5.33 9.62
N ALA A 59 9.21 5.38 9.73
CA ALA A 59 10.04 4.18 9.81
C ALA A 59 9.68 3.33 11.05
N LEU A 60 9.53 3.96 12.21
CA LEU A 60 9.17 3.30 13.46
C LEU A 60 7.76 2.71 13.42
N THR A 61 6.78 3.40 12.81
CA THR A 61 5.43 2.87 12.67
C THR A 61 5.40 1.63 11.79
N ILE A 62 6.09 1.67 10.63
CA ILE A 62 6.17 0.51 9.73
C ILE A 62 6.92 -0.65 10.39
N ALA A 63 8.08 -0.37 10.99
CA ALA A 63 8.88 -1.37 11.68
C ALA A 63 8.11 -1.98 12.88
N GLY A 64 7.43 -1.15 13.67
CA GLY A 64 6.60 -1.58 14.79
C GLY A 64 5.44 -2.46 14.35
N LEU A 65 4.79 -2.14 13.23
CA LEU A 65 3.71 -2.96 12.68
C LEU A 65 4.21 -4.35 12.26
N PHE A 66 5.31 -4.43 11.50
CA PHE A 66 5.87 -5.72 11.09
C PHE A 66 6.48 -6.50 12.25
N CYS A 67 7.18 -5.83 13.16
CA CYS A 67 7.77 -6.45 14.35
C CYS A 67 6.68 -6.98 15.29
N GLY A 68 5.62 -6.20 15.53
CA GLY A 68 4.47 -6.63 16.30
C GLY A 68 3.79 -7.86 15.70
N LEU A 69 3.52 -7.85 14.39
CA LEU A 69 2.98 -9.01 13.68
C LEU A 69 3.91 -10.23 13.78
N PHE A 70 5.21 -10.04 13.65
CA PHE A 70 6.20 -11.10 13.78
C PHE A 70 6.21 -11.69 15.19
N VAL A 71 6.21 -10.86 16.23
CA VAL A 71 6.17 -11.29 17.64
C VAL A 71 4.89 -12.06 17.94
N VAL A 72 3.72 -11.55 17.52
CA VAL A 72 2.43 -12.23 17.71
C VAL A 72 2.45 -13.61 17.07
N GLN A 73 3.02 -13.74 15.88
CA GLN A 73 3.14 -15.04 15.20
C GLN A 73 4.19 -15.95 15.84
N TRP A 74 5.28 -15.38 16.36
CA TRP A 74 6.31 -16.13 17.07
C TRP A 74 5.79 -16.72 18.38
N LEU A 75 4.86 -16.02 19.05
CA LEU A 75 4.09 -16.53 20.19
C LEU A 75 3.09 -17.65 19.82
N GLY A 76 3.00 -18.04 18.54
CA GLY A 76 2.09 -19.09 18.07
C GLY A 76 0.64 -18.64 17.93
N ILE A 77 0.35 -17.34 18.02
CA ILE A 77 -1.00 -16.83 17.87
C ILE A 77 -1.33 -16.74 16.38
N ASP A 78 -2.11 -17.69 15.90
CA ASP A 78 -2.66 -17.69 14.55
C ASP A 78 -3.81 -16.67 14.43
N VAL A 79 -3.45 -15.41 14.19
CA VAL A 79 -4.38 -14.32 13.90
C VAL A 79 -5.33 -14.67 12.73
N GLY A 80 -4.90 -15.54 11.82
CA GLY A 80 -5.74 -16.02 10.71
C GLY A 80 -6.97 -16.82 11.16
N ILE A 81 -6.90 -17.52 12.30
CA ILE A 81 -8.05 -18.24 12.88
C ILE A 81 -9.10 -17.26 13.39
N TRP A 82 -8.67 -16.16 14.01
CA TRP A 82 -9.57 -15.13 14.55
C TRP A 82 -10.31 -14.36 13.46
N PHE A 83 -9.65 -14.08 12.33
CA PHE A 83 -10.29 -13.35 11.23
C PHE A 83 -11.20 -14.22 10.37
N GLY A 84 -11.08 -15.55 10.44
CA GLY A 84 -11.90 -16.49 9.67
C GLY A 84 -11.83 -16.30 8.15
N PRO A 85 -12.64 -17.04 7.38
CA PRO A 85 -12.79 -16.77 5.96
C PRO A 85 -13.54 -15.44 5.74
N CYS A 86 -13.25 -14.77 4.62
CA CYS A 86 -13.84 -13.47 4.31
C CYS A 86 -15.37 -13.53 4.35
N GLY A 87 -16.02 -12.61 5.05
CA GLY A 87 -17.49 -12.55 5.13
C GLY A 87 -18.19 -12.42 3.78
N PHE A 88 -17.53 -11.85 2.77
CA PHE A 88 -18.03 -11.83 1.39
C PHE A 88 -18.07 -13.25 0.79
N GLN A 89 -17.00 -14.03 1.00
CA GLN A 89 -16.96 -15.42 0.55
C GLN A 89 -17.99 -16.29 1.29
N GLN A 90 -18.24 -16.03 2.58
CA GLN A 90 -19.28 -16.74 3.34
C GLN A 90 -20.70 -16.43 2.83
N ARG A 91 -20.98 -15.16 2.47
CA ARG A 91 -22.32 -14.75 2.02
C ARG A 91 -22.63 -15.09 0.57
N TYR A 92 -21.64 -14.94 -0.32
CA TYR A 92 -21.86 -15.04 -1.77
C TYR A 92 -21.21 -16.29 -2.38
N GLY A 93 -20.42 -17.05 -1.63
CA GLY A 93 -19.64 -18.17 -2.16
C GLY A 93 -18.51 -17.75 -3.13
N LEU A 94 -18.33 -16.45 -3.36
CA LEU A 94 -17.45 -15.90 -4.39
C LEU A 94 -16.18 -15.30 -3.76
N PRO A 95 -14.98 -15.53 -4.34
CA PRO A 95 -13.75 -14.90 -3.85
C PRO A 95 -13.75 -13.41 -4.19
N CYS A 96 -13.62 -12.53 -3.19
CA CYS A 96 -13.45 -11.09 -3.41
C CYS A 96 -12.01 -10.75 -3.84
N PRO A 97 -11.75 -9.58 -4.47
CA PRO A 97 -10.39 -9.21 -4.92
C PRO A 97 -9.40 -9.02 -3.77
N THR A 98 -9.89 -8.89 -2.54
CA THR A 98 -9.11 -8.79 -1.30
C THR A 98 -9.11 -10.09 -0.48
N CYS A 99 -9.68 -11.17 -1.02
CA CYS A 99 -9.79 -12.44 -0.29
C CYS A 99 -8.41 -13.09 -0.15
N GLY A 100 -7.97 -13.31 1.08
CA GLY A 100 -6.63 -13.84 1.39
C GLY A 100 -5.58 -12.76 1.71
N MET A 101 -5.96 -11.48 1.77
CA MET A 101 -5.01 -10.39 2.00
C MET A 101 -4.36 -10.50 3.38
N THR A 102 -5.15 -10.81 4.41
CA THR A 102 -4.66 -11.11 5.77
C THR A 102 -3.72 -12.31 5.76
N THR A 103 -4.10 -13.41 5.10
CA THR A 103 -3.26 -14.62 5.01
C THR A 103 -1.93 -14.36 4.32
N ALA A 104 -1.92 -13.57 3.25
CA ALA A 104 -0.71 -13.17 2.55
C ALA A 104 0.18 -12.25 3.41
N THR A 105 -0.40 -11.26 4.10
CA THR A 105 0.32 -10.40 5.05
C THR A 105 0.93 -11.21 6.19
N LEU A 106 0.19 -12.18 6.72
CA LEU A 106 0.68 -13.09 7.75
C LEU A 106 1.82 -13.97 7.22
N ALA A 107 1.72 -14.50 6.00
CA ALA A 107 2.81 -15.26 5.38
C ALA A 107 4.07 -14.38 5.17
N PHE A 108 3.88 -13.11 4.81
CA PHE A 108 4.96 -12.15 4.68
C PHE A 108 5.62 -11.85 6.04
N ALA A 109 4.82 -11.65 7.10
CA ALA A 109 5.31 -11.45 8.46
C ALA A 109 6.15 -12.65 8.94
N ARG A 110 5.80 -13.89 8.55
CA ARG A 110 6.61 -15.10 8.82
C ARG A 110 7.92 -15.19 8.03
N GLY A 111 8.26 -14.19 7.22
CA GLY A 111 9.38 -14.25 6.28
C GLY A 111 9.15 -15.10 5.04
N LYS A 112 7.94 -15.66 4.84
CA LYS A 112 7.59 -16.47 3.65
C LYS A 112 7.11 -15.58 2.51
N VAL A 113 7.98 -14.67 2.05
CA VAL A 113 7.65 -13.64 1.04
C VAL A 113 7.14 -14.26 -0.26
N ILE A 114 7.78 -15.33 -0.74
CA ILE A 114 7.35 -16.04 -1.96
C ILE A 114 5.93 -16.60 -1.79
N ARG A 115 5.64 -17.19 -0.63
CA ARG A 115 4.31 -17.74 -0.33
C ARG A 115 3.25 -16.64 -0.25
N ALA A 116 3.60 -15.46 0.28
CA ALA A 116 2.69 -14.32 0.29
C ALA A 116 2.29 -13.88 -1.13
N ILE A 117 3.25 -13.83 -2.06
CA ILE A 117 3.02 -13.47 -3.46
C ILE A 117 2.18 -14.55 -4.17
N LEU A 118 2.43 -15.83 -3.89
CA LEU A 118 1.66 -16.94 -4.46
C LEU A 118 0.20 -16.97 -3.98
N ILE A 119 -0.05 -16.64 -2.71
CA ILE A 119 -1.41 -16.57 -2.17
C ILE A 119 -2.15 -15.39 -2.79
N GLN A 120 -1.57 -14.19 -2.68
CA GLN A 120 -2.15 -12.98 -3.21
C GLN A 120 -1.08 -11.96 -3.56
N PRO A 121 -0.75 -11.81 -4.85
CA PRO A 121 0.40 -11.01 -5.28
C PRO A 121 0.21 -9.53 -4.95
N ALA A 122 -1.04 -9.03 -4.94
CA ALA A 122 -1.39 -7.69 -4.50
C ALA A 122 -0.88 -7.38 -3.08
N ALA A 123 -1.21 -8.25 -2.13
CA ALA A 123 -0.88 -8.08 -0.72
C ALA A 123 0.63 -8.21 -0.50
N GLY A 124 1.27 -9.20 -1.15
CA GLY A 124 2.71 -9.38 -1.08
C GLY A 124 3.49 -8.17 -1.58
N LEU A 125 3.08 -7.57 -2.70
CA LEU A 125 3.73 -6.38 -3.26
C LEU A 125 3.49 -5.12 -2.42
N ILE A 126 2.31 -4.96 -1.82
CA ILE A 126 2.05 -3.87 -0.87
C ILE A 126 2.94 -4.01 0.36
N CYS A 127 3.04 -5.21 0.94
CA CYS A 127 3.90 -5.47 2.10
C CYS A 127 5.37 -5.22 1.79
N LEU A 128 5.84 -5.69 0.63
CA LEU A 128 7.20 -5.44 0.15
C LEU A 128 7.46 -3.93 -0.05
N GLY A 129 6.51 -3.22 -0.68
CA GLY A 129 6.60 -1.78 -0.90
C GLY A 129 6.65 -1.00 0.42
N LEU A 130 5.84 -1.38 1.42
CA LEU A 130 5.88 -0.81 2.76
C LEU A 130 7.22 -1.07 3.44
N MET A 131 7.76 -2.29 3.34
CA MET A 131 9.06 -2.63 3.92
C MET A 131 10.20 -1.84 3.29
N VAL A 132 10.25 -1.74 1.97
CA VAL A 132 11.23 -0.90 1.25
C VAL A 132 11.08 0.57 1.65
N THR A 133 9.84 1.07 1.74
CA THR A 133 9.57 2.45 2.18
C THR A 133 10.09 2.68 3.60
N GLY A 134 9.83 1.75 4.52
CA GLY A 134 10.34 1.80 5.89
C GLY A 134 11.87 1.83 5.96
N LEU A 135 12.54 0.97 5.18
CA LEU A 135 14.01 0.93 5.09
C LEU A 135 14.60 2.22 4.53
N VAL A 136 14.01 2.77 3.46
CA VAL A 136 14.43 4.06 2.89
C VAL A 136 14.19 5.19 3.89
N SER A 137 13.05 5.22 4.57
CA SER A 137 12.74 6.21 5.61
C SER A 137 13.72 6.12 6.79
N ALA A 138 14.07 4.91 7.22
CA ALA A 138 15.08 4.68 8.26
C ALA A 138 16.46 5.17 7.81
N GLY A 139 16.88 4.83 6.59
CA GLY A 139 18.14 5.30 6.01
C GLY A 139 18.20 6.83 5.92
N CYS A 140 17.12 7.48 5.51
CA CYS A 140 17.00 8.94 5.49
C CYS A 140 17.04 9.53 6.90
N ALA A 141 16.44 8.87 7.90
CA ALA A 141 16.46 9.33 9.29
C ALA A 141 17.85 9.21 9.94
N LEU A 142 18.61 8.17 9.61
CA LEU A 142 19.97 7.95 10.10
C LEU A 142 20.97 8.88 9.43
N THR A 143 20.96 8.96 8.09
CA THR A 143 21.94 9.74 7.32
C THR A 143 21.62 11.24 7.27
N GLY A 144 20.35 11.62 7.52
CA GLY A 144 19.88 12.99 7.37
C GLY A 144 19.96 13.51 5.92
N ARG A 145 20.15 12.60 4.95
CA ARG A 145 20.33 12.90 3.53
C ARG A 145 19.27 12.18 2.72
N ILE A 146 18.62 12.90 1.82
CA ILE A 146 17.71 12.30 0.84
C ILE A 146 18.39 12.33 -0.54
N PRO A 147 18.50 11.19 -1.24
CA PRO A 147 19.01 11.19 -2.60
C PRO A 147 18.05 11.97 -3.49
N ARG A 148 18.56 12.97 -4.21
CA ARG A 148 17.77 13.90 -5.04
C ARG A 148 16.92 13.20 -6.11
N ARG A 149 17.29 11.97 -6.50
CA ARG A 149 16.55 11.12 -7.44
C ARG A 149 15.17 10.70 -6.91
N LEU A 150 15.04 10.44 -5.61
CA LEU A 150 13.78 10.08 -4.95
C LEU A 150 12.81 11.27 -4.91
N LEU A 151 13.32 12.49 -4.86
CA LEU A 151 12.54 13.73 -4.84
C LEU A 151 12.06 14.20 -6.23
N LYS A 152 12.56 13.61 -7.32
CA LYS A 152 12.16 14.04 -8.67
C LYS A 152 10.69 13.68 -8.92
N ALA A 153 9.88 14.67 -9.29
CA ALA A 153 8.47 14.49 -9.70
C ALA A 153 8.28 13.38 -10.74
N ARG A 154 9.27 13.15 -11.61
CA ARG A 154 9.29 12.03 -12.57
C ARG A 154 9.23 10.65 -11.90
N TYR A 155 9.86 10.48 -10.74
CA TYR A 155 9.82 9.22 -10.00
C TYR A 155 8.45 8.98 -9.37
N LEU A 156 7.78 10.02 -8.85
CA LEU A 156 6.39 9.91 -8.38
C LEU A 156 5.41 9.63 -9.52
N ALA A 157 5.57 10.32 -10.65
CA ALA A 157 4.73 10.06 -11.83
C ALA A 157 4.91 8.62 -12.31
N ARG A 158 6.14 8.10 -12.33
CA ARG A 158 6.45 6.72 -12.69
C ARG A 158 5.92 5.71 -11.66
N ALA A 159 6.03 6.02 -10.37
CA ALA A 159 5.42 5.22 -9.30
C ALA A 159 3.90 5.16 -9.44
N ARG A 160 3.25 6.25 -9.84
CA ARG A 160 1.80 6.27 -10.13
C ARG A 160 1.44 5.31 -11.26
N TYR A 161 2.20 5.31 -12.37
CA TYR A 161 1.99 4.38 -13.47
C TYR A 161 2.20 2.91 -13.04
N LEU A 162 3.24 2.65 -12.24
CA LEU A 162 3.51 1.32 -11.69
C LEU A 162 2.38 0.83 -10.77
N VAL A 163 1.89 1.69 -9.88
CA VAL A 163 0.76 1.37 -8.99
C VAL A 163 -0.51 1.14 -9.81
N SER A 164 -0.80 1.98 -10.82
CA SER A 164 -1.98 1.76 -11.66
C SER A 164 -1.88 0.48 -12.48
N ALA A 165 -0.70 0.17 -13.04
CA ALA A 165 -0.47 -1.07 -13.76
C ALA A 165 -0.66 -2.29 -12.85
N LEU A 166 -0.17 -2.19 -11.60
CA LEU A 166 -0.35 -3.24 -10.60
C LEU A 166 -1.84 -3.46 -10.27
N VAL A 167 -2.60 -2.39 -10.04
CA VAL A 167 -4.04 -2.46 -9.75
C VAL A 167 -4.79 -3.09 -10.93
N ILE A 168 -4.49 -2.69 -12.16
CA ILE A 168 -5.10 -3.26 -13.37
C ILE A 168 -4.78 -4.75 -13.46
N TRP A 169 -3.53 -5.15 -13.21
CA TRP A 169 -3.12 -6.54 -13.26
C TRP A 169 -3.84 -7.39 -12.19
N ILE A 170 -4.03 -6.86 -10.97
CA ILE A 170 -4.78 -7.53 -9.90
C ILE A 170 -6.25 -7.74 -10.31
N LEU A 171 -6.89 -6.71 -10.89
CA LEU A 171 -8.27 -6.81 -11.37
C LEU A 171 -8.40 -7.82 -12.51
N ALA A 172 -7.41 -7.89 -13.41
CA ALA A 172 -7.38 -8.87 -14.49
C ALA A 172 -7.28 -10.30 -13.95
N VAL A 173 -6.36 -10.56 -13.01
CA VAL A 173 -6.21 -11.89 -12.38
C VAL A 173 -7.48 -12.29 -11.63
N TRP A 174 -8.14 -11.35 -10.95
CA TRP A 174 -9.41 -11.60 -10.28
C TRP A 174 -10.54 -11.93 -11.26
N LEU A 175 -10.62 -11.19 -12.38
CA LEU A 175 -11.61 -11.45 -13.43
C LEU A 175 -11.45 -12.85 -14.04
N ILE A 176 -10.20 -13.29 -14.28
CA ILE A 176 -9.91 -14.65 -14.75
C ILE A 176 -10.41 -15.69 -13.75
N ARG A 177 -10.16 -15.50 -12.45
CA ARG A 177 -10.65 -16.42 -11.41
C ARG A 177 -12.18 -16.46 -11.34
N LEU A 178 -12.85 -15.33 -11.54
CA LEU A 178 -14.31 -15.33 -11.64
C LEU A 178 -14.76 -16.15 -12.84
N LEU A 179 -14.25 -15.85 -14.04
CA LEU A 179 -14.63 -16.55 -15.26
C LEU A 179 -14.43 -18.08 -15.15
N ALA A 180 -13.36 -18.53 -14.49
CA ALA A 180 -13.10 -19.95 -14.28
C ALA A 180 -14.07 -20.65 -13.32
N ILE A 181 -14.81 -19.92 -12.47
CA ILE A 181 -15.85 -20.49 -11.59
C ILE A 181 -17.18 -20.62 -12.33
N TRP A 182 -17.42 -19.76 -13.33
CA TRP A 182 -18.66 -19.73 -14.12
C TRP A 182 -18.59 -20.57 -15.41
N ALA A 183 -17.44 -21.16 -15.72
CA ALA A 183 -17.21 -22.03 -16.88
C ALA A 183 -17.20 -23.50 -16.45
#